data_AF-A0A246PKM1-F1
#
_entry.id   AF-A0A246PKM1-F1
#
_cell.length_a   1.000
_cell.length_b   1.000
_cell.length_c   1.000
_cell.angle_alpha   90.00
_cell.angle_beta   90.00
_cell.angle_gamma   90.00
#
_symmetry.space_group_name_H-M   'P 1'
#
loop_
_entity.id
_entity.type
_entity.pdbx_description
1 polymer ?
#
loop_
_entity_poly.entity_id
_entity_poly.type
_entity_poly.pdbx_seq_one_letter_code
_entity_poly.pdbx_strand_id
1 'polypeptide(L)'
;MWLNPSKKWSVIDYADAIYHEFIHNSLFFDDMINCIFPDPNACEDEEAHVISAIRKQRRPLDRSYHAACVAIGLMHYYYLLSDDKKSMSFLPHLRQTILEMNTKTSYLGPRGIETLEAMNNFITYQDLDSITESLNIV
;
A
#
# COMPACT_ATOMS: atom_id res chain seq x y z
N MET A 1 -12.74 3.44 9.46
CA MET A 1 -12.27 4.67 8.79
C MET A 1 -12.15 5.80 9.79
N TRP A 2 -10.93 6.28 10.04
CA TRP A 2 -10.67 7.45 10.89
C TRP A 2 -10.08 8.56 10.03
N LEU A 3 -10.65 9.76 10.09
CA LEU A 3 -10.20 10.92 9.31
C LEU A 3 -9.90 12.07 10.27
N ASN A 4 -8.82 12.80 10.01
CA ASN A 4 -8.50 14.04 10.71
C ASN A 4 -8.45 15.22 9.73
N PRO A 5 -9.61 15.67 9.24
CA PRO A 5 -9.67 16.67 8.20
C PRO A 5 -9.24 18.05 8.68
N SER A 6 -8.46 18.74 7.85
CA SER A 6 -8.12 20.16 8.06
C SER A 6 -9.14 21.06 7.35
N LYS A 7 -9.48 22.20 7.96
CA LYS A 7 -10.30 23.23 7.32
C LYS A 7 -9.69 23.80 6.03
N LYS A 8 -8.40 23.55 5.78
CA LYS A 8 -7.68 23.99 4.57
C LYS A 8 -7.67 22.94 3.46
N TRP A 9 -8.19 21.74 3.70
CA TRP A 9 -8.24 20.69 2.69
C TRP A 9 -9.17 21.08 1.54
N SER A 10 -8.66 20.92 0.32
CA SER A 10 -9.47 20.91 -0.89
C SER A 10 -10.29 19.63 -0.98
N VAL A 11 -11.27 19.59 -1.88
CA VAL A 11 -12.03 18.36 -2.17
C VAL A 11 -11.12 17.20 -2.55
N ILE A 12 -10.02 17.48 -3.28
CA ILE A 12 -9.02 16.48 -3.67
C ILE A 12 -8.30 15.89 -2.45
N ASP A 13 -7.99 16.71 -1.44
CA ASP A 13 -7.36 16.24 -0.20
C ASP A 13 -8.31 15.37 0.64
N TYR A 14 -9.60 15.71 0.68
CA TYR A 14 -10.61 14.86 1.32
C TYR A 14 -10.74 13.52 0.62
N ALA A 15 -10.80 13.52 -0.71
CA ALA A 15 -10.91 12.31 -1.50
C ALA A 15 -9.64 11.44 -1.40
N ASP A 16 -8.43 12.02 -1.41
CA ASP A 16 -7.18 11.31 -1.12
C ASP A 16 -7.25 10.60 0.24
N ALA A 17 -7.65 11.33 1.30
CA ALA A 17 -7.75 10.76 2.65
C ALA A 17 -8.79 9.64 2.75
N ILE A 18 -9.95 9.77 2.08
CA ILE A 18 -10.95 8.70 2.04
C ILE A 18 -10.41 7.48 1.30
N TYR A 19 -9.75 7.69 0.15
CA TYR A 19 -9.16 6.62 -0.66
C TYR A 19 -8.06 5.88 0.11
N HIS A 20 -7.20 6.61 0.80
CA HIS A 20 -6.16 6.10 1.69
C HIS A 20 -6.73 5.20 2.79
N GLU A 21 -7.72 5.70 3.53
CA GLU A 21 -8.32 4.95 4.63
C GLU A 21 -9.17 3.77 4.15
N PHE A 22 -9.77 3.88 2.96
CA PHE A 22 -10.46 2.76 2.32
C PHE A 22 -9.49 1.58 2.10
N ILE A 23 -8.32 1.83 1.51
CA ILE A 23 -7.31 0.79 1.27
C ILE A 23 -6.83 0.18 2.59
N HIS A 24 -6.60 0.99 3.62
CA HIS A 24 -6.26 0.46 4.94
C HIS A 24 -7.34 -0.50 5.46
N ASN A 25 -8.62 -0.11 5.42
CA ASN A 25 -9.69 -0.99 5.90
C ASN A 25 -9.79 -2.28 5.06
N SER A 26 -9.68 -2.18 3.73
CA SER A 26 -9.72 -3.35 2.84
C SER A 26 -8.60 -4.34 3.17
N LEU A 27 -7.38 -3.85 3.42
CA LEU A 27 -6.26 -4.68 3.79
C LEU A 27 -6.38 -5.27 5.19
N PHE A 28 -6.92 -4.52 6.16
CA PHE A 28 -7.23 -5.08 7.49
C PHE A 28 -8.25 -6.22 7.41
N PHE A 29 -9.27 -6.09 6.55
CA PHE A 29 -10.22 -7.19 6.34
C PHE A 29 -9.57 -8.39 5.67
N ASP A 30 -8.72 -8.18 4.66
CA ASP A 30 -7.99 -9.26 3.99
C ASP A 30 -7.07 -9.99 4.98
N ASP A 31 -6.30 -9.27 5.80
CA ASP A 31 -5.45 -9.86 6.83
C ASP A 31 -6.25 -10.63 7.89
N MET A 32 -7.36 -10.07 8.36
CA MET A 32 -8.19 -10.72 9.38
C MET A 32 -8.81 -12.04 8.89
N ILE A 33 -9.11 -12.15 7.60
CA ILE A 33 -9.76 -13.34 7.02
C ILE A 33 -8.72 -14.35 6.51
N ASN A 34 -7.64 -13.87 5.89
CA ASN A 34 -6.69 -14.68 5.14
C ASN A 34 -5.29 -14.73 5.78
N CYS A 35 -5.10 -14.13 6.95
CA CYS A 35 -3.86 -14.14 7.74
C CYS A 35 -2.63 -13.74 6.90
N ILE A 36 -2.57 -12.47 6.47
CA ILE A 36 -1.41 -11.91 5.78
C ILE A 36 -0.19 -11.92 6.72
N PHE A 37 -0.40 -11.62 8.01
CA PHE A 37 0.62 -11.68 9.06
C PHE A 37 0.27 -12.78 10.08
N PRO A 38 0.75 -14.03 9.91
CA PRO A 38 0.44 -15.14 10.82
C PRO A 38 0.90 -14.93 12.26
N ASP A 39 2.01 -14.21 12.44
CA ASP A 39 2.47 -13.73 13.75
C ASP A 39 2.70 -12.21 13.68
N PRO A 40 1.68 -11.40 14.03
CA PRO A 40 1.80 -9.95 14.01
C PRO A 40 2.87 -9.41 14.99
N ASN A 41 3.16 -10.12 16.08
CA ASN A 41 4.15 -9.65 17.06
C ASN A 41 5.57 -9.74 16.50
N ALA A 42 5.85 -10.75 15.66
CA ALA A 42 7.14 -10.89 14.97
C ALA A 42 7.45 -9.71 14.03
N CYS A 43 6.44 -8.92 13.62
CA CYS A 43 6.66 -7.74 12.80
C CYS A 43 7.30 -6.56 13.56
N GLU A 44 7.21 -6.55 14.90
CA GLU A 44 7.83 -5.52 15.76
C GLU A 44 9.33 -5.76 15.99
N ASP A 45 9.86 -6.94 15.61
CA ASP A 45 11.29 -7.20 15.66
C ASP A 45 12.03 -6.30 14.65
N GLU A 46 13.14 -5.69 15.09
CA GLU A 46 13.90 -4.78 14.22
C GLU A 46 14.40 -5.45 12.93
N GLU A 47 14.60 -6.77 12.95
CA GLU A 47 14.97 -7.56 11.78
C GLU A 47 13.84 -7.67 10.75
N ALA A 48 12.57 -7.57 11.17
CA ALA A 48 11.42 -7.53 10.28
C ALA A 48 11.25 -6.15 9.63
N HIS A 49 11.86 -5.10 10.18
CA HIS A 49 11.64 -3.74 9.71
C HIS A 49 12.13 -3.50 8.28
N VAL A 50 11.31 -2.80 7.51
CA VAL A 50 11.63 -2.34 6.16
C VAL A 50 11.30 -0.85 6.01
N ILE A 51 11.89 -0.20 5.01
CA ILE A 51 11.56 1.19 4.68
C ILE A 51 10.08 1.32 4.28
N SER A 52 9.40 2.38 4.73
CA SER A 52 8.01 2.66 4.35
C SER A 52 7.92 3.50 3.08
N ALA A 53 7.05 3.11 2.14
CA ALA A 53 6.81 3.83 0.88
C ALA A 53 6.25 5.26 1.09
N ILE A 54 5.49 5.46 2.17
CA ILE A 54 4.86 6.75 2.50
C ILE A 54 5.71 7.56 3.46
N ARG A 55 6.13 6.97 4.59
CA ARG A 55 6.85 7.69 5.66
C ARG A 55 8.36 7.79 5.44
N LYS A 56 8.92 6.99 4.52
CA LYS A 56 10.35 7.01 4.16
C LYS A 56 11.30 6.76 5.33
N GLN A 57 10.86 5.97 6.30
CA GLN A 57 11.63 5.55 7.47
C GLN A 57 11.41 4.05 7.71
N ARG A 58 12.37 3.39 8.38
CA ARG A 58 12.25 1.98 8.77
C ARG A 58 11.15 1.84 9.82
N ARG A 59 10.27 0.86 9.61
CA ARG A 59 9.12 0.56 10.47
C ARG A 59 8.83 -0.94 10.43
N PRO A 60 8.04 -1.45 11.40
CA PRO A 60 7.46 -2.78 11.35
C PRO A 60 6.93 -3.17 9.97
N LEU A 61 7.12 -4.44 9.60
CA LEU A 61 6.83 -4.98 8.27
C LEU A 61 5.37 -4.73 7.88
N ASP A 62 4.44 -5.04 8.77
CA ASP A 62 3.00 -4.83 8.63
C ASP A 62 2.67 -3.37 8.24
N ARG A 63 3.26 -2.40 8.94
CA ARG A 63 3.03 -0.97 8.68
C ARG A 63 3.59 -0.53 7.34
N SER A 64 4.73 -1.07 6.93
CA SER A 64 5.35 -0.76 5.64
C SER A 64 4.65 -1.45 4.47
N TYR A 65 4.14 -2.66 4.69
CA TYR A 65 3.29 -3.40 3.75
C TYR A 65 1.99 -2.64 3.48
N HIS A 66 1.30 -2.21 4.54
CA HIS A 66 0.11 -1.37 4.44
C HIS A 66 0.42 -0.06 3.68
N ALA A 67 1.56 0.57 3.98
CA ALA A 67 1.98 1.78 3.28
C ALA A 67 2.26 1.54 1.79
N ALA A 68 2.73 0.35 1.39
CA ALA A 68 2.94 -0.02 -0.01
C ALA A 68 1.61 -0.17 -0.76
N CYS A 69 0.62 -0.87 -0.18
CA CYS A 69 -0.75 -0.95 -0.73
C CYS A 69 -1.35 0.45 -0.92
N VAL A 70 -1.26 1.29 0.11
CA VAL A 70 -1.74 2.68 0.06
C VAL A 70 -1.04 3.48 -1.02
N ALA A 71 0.29 3.36 -1.15
CA ALA A 71 1.04 4.06 -2.18
C ALA A 71 0.53 3.67 -3.58
N ILE A 72 0.35 2.38 -3.88
CA ILE A 72 -0.22 1.92 -5.17
C ILE A 72 -1.61 2.52 -5.41
N GLY A 73 -2.48 2.50 -4.41
CA GLY A 73 -3.81 3.07 -4.56
C GLY A 73 -3.80 4.59 -4.74
N LEU A 74 -2.89 5.32 -4.08
CA LEU A 74 -2.71 6.75 -4.32
C LEU A 74 -2.15 7.03 -5.72
N MET A 75 -1.23 6.19 -6.23
CA MET A 75 -0.79 6.28 -7.62
C MET A 75 -1.97 6.18 -8.59
N HIS A 76 -2.87 5.22 -8.35
CA HIS A 76 -4.11 5.07 -9.12
C HIS A 76 -5.05 6.27 -8.98
N TYR A 77 -5.26 6.77 -7.77
CA TYR A 77 -6.11 7.94 -7.55
C TYR A 77 -5.62 9.17 -8.32
N TYR A 78 -4.32 9.49 -8.25
CA TYR A 78 -3.77 10.62 -9.00
C TYR A 78 -3.74 10.39 -10.52
N TYR A 79 -3.64 9.14 -10.96
CA TYR A 79 -3.82 8.78 -12.37
C TYR A 79 -5.25 9.08 -12.88
N LEU A 80 -6.28 8.75 -12.10
CA LEU A 80 -7.67 9.11 -12.42
C LEU A 80 -7.92 10.63 -12.47
N LEU A 81 -7.09 11.41 -11.78
CA LEU A 81 -7.12 12.87 -11.82
C LEU A 81 -6.25 13.47 -12.94
N SER A 82 -5.62 12.63 -13.76
CA SER A 82 -4.62 13.02 -14.77
C SER A 82 -3.44 13.83 -14.19
N ASP A 83 -3.08 13.58 -12.93
CA ASP A 83 -1.88 14.13 -12.29
C ASP A 83 -0.76 13.07 -12.28
N ASP A 84 -0.23 12.79 -13.47
CA ASP A 84 0.82 11.79 -13.68
C ASP A 84 2.07 12.08 -12.85
N LYS A 85 2.38 13.37 -12.64
CA LYS A 85 3.55 13.77 -11.85
C LYS A 85 3.39 13.34 -10.40
N LYS A 86 2.22 13.58 -9.80
CA LYS A 86 1.95 13.19 -8.42
C LYS A 86 1.80 11.68 -8.30
N SER A 87 1.11 11.04 -9.26
CA SER A 87 1.01 9.57 -9.34
C SER A 87 2.40 8.93 -9.33
N MET A 88 3.28 9.30 -10.25
CA MET A 88 4.60 8.67 -10.35
C MET A 88 5.57 9.06 -9.22
N SER A 89 5.25 10.07 -8.40
CA SER A 89 6.11 10.52 -7.30
C SER A 89 6.32 9.48 -6.19
N PHE A 90 5.42 8.50 -6.07
CA PHE A 90 5.52 7.43 -5.07
C PHE A 90 6.43 6.26 -5.51
N LEU A 91 6.58 6.05 -6.82
CA LEU A 91 7.21 4.85 -7.39
C LEU A 91 8.64 4.57 -6.88
N PRO A 92 9.56 5.56 -6.73
CA PRO A 92 10.92 5.27 -6.27
C PRO A 92 10.96 4.65 -4.87
N HIS A 93 10.18 5.17 -3.93
CA HIS A 93 10.13 4.65 -2.56
C HIS A 93 9.30 3.37 -2.47
N LEU A 94 8.25 3.24 -3.28
CA LEU A 94 7.49 2.01 -3.39
C LEU A 94 8.37 0.84 -3.86
N ARG A 95 9.18 1.04 -4.91
CA ARG A 95 10.16 0.05 -5.39
C ARG A 95 11.10 -0.39 -4.29
N GLN A 96 11.70 0.56 -3.57
CA GLN A 96 12.61 0.23 -2.48
C GLN A 96 11.91 -0.59 -1.39
N THR A 97 10.70 -0.19 -1.01
CA THR A 97 9.90 -0.88 0.02
C THR A 97 9.62 -2.32 -0.38
N ILE A 98 9.14 -2.56 -1.60
CA ILE A 98 8.81 -3.91 -2.09
C ILE A 98 10.05 -4.79 -2.21
N LEU A 99 11.17 -4.24 -2.70
CA LEU A 99 12.44 -4.98 -2.75
C LEU A 99 12.92 -5.41 -1.36
N GLU A 100 12.77 -4.55 -0.34
CA GLU A 100 13.08 -4.92 1.04
C GLU A 100 12.09 -5.98 1.58
N MET A 101 10.79 -5.84 1.30
CA MET A 101 9.76 -6.82 1.71
C MET A 101 10.00 -8.22 1.11
N ASN A 102 10.51 -8.31 -0.11
CA ASN A 102 10.88 -9.60 -0.72
C ASN A 102 11.95 -10.37 0.08
N THR A 103 12.71 -9.69 0.94
CA THR A 103 13.69 -10.33 1.84
C THR A 103 13.08 -10.79 3.17
N LYS A 104 11.80 -10.52 3.40
CA LYS A 104 11.07 -10.73 4.66
C LYS A 104 9.83 -11.62 4.50
N THR A 105 9.78 -12.43 3.45
CA THR A 105 8.63 -13.30 3.14
C THR A 105 8.35 -14.35 4.23
N SER A 106 9.33 -14.69 5.06
CA SER A 106 9.15 -15.59 6.22
C SER A 106 8.15 -15.08 7.26
N TYR A 107 7.87 -13.77 7.28
CA TYR A 107 6.90 -13.14 8.17
C TYR A 107 5.48 -13.08 7.56
N LEU A 108 5.31 -13.52 6.31
CA LEU A 108 4.06 -13.42 5.57
C LEU A 108 3.38 -14.79 5.45
N GLY A 109 2.06 -14.79 5.53
CA GLY A 109 1.23 -15.93 5.16
C GLY A 109 1.09 -16.06 3.64
N PRO A 110 0.46 -17.14 3.14
CA PRO A 110 0.29 -17.37 1.70
C PRO A 110 -0.36 -16.19 0.97
N ARG A 111 -1.38 -15.58 1.58
CA ARG A 111 -2.06 -14.40 1.04
C ARG A 111 -1.15 -13.18 0.94
N GLY A 112 -0.27 -13.00 1.93
CA GLY A 112 0.72 -11.91 1.94
C GLY A 112 1.78 -12.07 0.85
N ILE A 113 2.19 -13.31 0.56
CA ILE A 113 3.11 -13.63 -0.53
C ILE A 113 2.44 -13.35 -1.88
N GLU A 114 1.23 -13.86 -2.11
CA GLU A 114 0.47 -13.62 -3.35
C GLU A 114 0.30 -12.12 -3.63
N THR A 115 -0.10 -11.36 -2.61
CA THR A 115 -0.28 -9.92 -2.73
C THR A 115 1.06 -9.21 -2.97
N LEU A 116 2.16 -9.68 -2.37
CA LEU A 116 3.51 -9.16 -2.65
C LEU A 116 3.97 -9.47 -4.09
N GLU A 117 3.62 -10.63 -4.64
CA GLU A 117 3.88 -10.94 -6.05
C GLU A 117 3.12 -10.00 -6.99
N ALA A 118 1.86 -9.69 -6.68
CA ALA A 118 1.11 -8.68 -7.41
C ALA A 118 1.77 -7.29 -7.33
N MET A 119 2.27 -6.91 -6.14
CA MET A 119 3.04 -5.67 -5.98
C MET A 119 4.34 -5.66 -6.81
N ASN A 120 5.05 -6.79 -6.90
CA ASN A 120 6.25 -6.93 -7.73
C ASN A 120 5.94 -6.75 -9.22
N ASN A 121 4.82 -7.32 -9.70
CA ASN A 121 4.33 -7.09 -11.05
C ASN A 121 4.01 -5.61 -11.27
N PHE A 122 3.33 -4.98 -10.31
CA PHE A 122 2.99 -3.56 -10.39
C PHE A 122 4.22 -2.65 -10.49
N ILE A 123 5.27 -2.82 -9.66
CA ILE A 123 6.46 -1.95 -9.76
C ILE A 123 7.26 -2.13 -11.06
N THR A 124 7.02 -3.23 -11.77
CA THR A 124 7.60 -3.52 -13.08
C THR A 124 6.79 -2.83 -14.18
N TYR A 125 5.49 -3.10 -14.24
CA TYR A 125 4.63 -2.70 -15.37
C TYR A 125 3.83 -1.41 -15.15
N GLN A 126 3.57 -1.02 -13.90
CA GLN A 126 2.78 0.15 -13.52
C GLN A 126 1.39 0.18 -14.18
N ASP A 127 0.77 -1.00 -14.30
CA ASP A 127 -0.54 -1.16 -14.94
C ASP A 127 -1.66 -0.62 -14.03
N LEU A 128 -1.94 0.67 -14.17
CA LEU A 128 -2.97 1.39 -13.43
C LEU A 128 -4.37 1.19 -14.04
N ASP A 129 -4.45 0.87 -15.33
CA ASP A 129 -5.71 0.59 -16.02
C ASP A 129 -6.34 -0.70 -15.52
N SER A 130 -5.54 -1.76 -15.31
CA SER A 130 -6.02 -3.01 -14.69
C SER A 130 -6.63 -2.78 -13.30
N ILE A 131 -6.12 -1.80 -12.53
CA ILE A 131 -6.73 -1.43 -11.23
C ILE A 131 -8.12 -0.82 -11.46
N THR A 132 -8.26 0.10 -12.43
CA THR A 132 -9.57 0.67 -12.79
C THR A 132 -10.55 -0.42 -13.21
N GLU A 133 -10.14 -1.34 -14.08
CA GLU A 133 -10.98 -2.44 -14.55
C GLU A 133 -11.46 -3.31 -13.40
N SER A 134 -10.58 -3.66 -12.45
CA SER A 134 -10.93 -4.49 -11.29
C SER A 134 -11.99 -3.87 -10.38
N LEU A 135 -12.06 -2.53 -10.30
CA LEU A 135 -13.01 -1.80 -9.47
C LEU A 135 -14.39 -1.64 -10.15
N ASN A 136 -14.47 -1.84 -11.46
CA ASN A 136 -15.71 -1.73 -12.24
C ASN A 136 -16.49 -3.06 -12.34
N ILE A 137 -15.96 -4.14 -11.79
CA ILE A 137 -16.66 -5.43 -11.71
C ILE A 137 -17.60 -5.40 -10.51
N VAL A 138 -18.73 -4.71 -10.65
CA VAL A 138 -19.88 -4.75 -9.74
C VAL A 138 -21.14 -5.04 -10.54
#